data_AF-A0A9P5X2L1-F1
#
_entry.id   AF-A0A9P5X2L1-F1
#
_cell.length_a   1.000
_cell.length_b   1.000
_cell.length_c   1.000
_cell.angle_alpha   90.00
_cell.angle_beta   90.00
_cell.angle_gamma   90.00
#
_symmetry.space_group_name_H-M   'P 1'
#
loop_
_entity.id
_entity.type
_entity.pdbx_description
1 polymer ?
#
loop_
_entity_poly.entity_id
_entity_poly.type
_entity_poly.pdbx_seq_one_letter_code
_entity_poly.pdbx_strand_id
1 'polypeptide(L)'
;MDSPWDEDPNNNVLRDAEWSKISSDFTNAGYREGITAGKEGALQEGFDAGFAEVGVPLGREMGVARGVASAVLAILSTRRKGTGLEEEAREILGQLNEVRFSDIAPRDVQAEEHAREHVEELAEKRSMEDLEDMLGALGGAGRGSRPTLDSVRVLQQRTAALEVALNNN
;
A
#
# COMPACT_ATOMS: atom_id res chain seq x y z
N MET A 1 44.89 27.38 44.41
CA MET A 1 43.46 27.21 44.71
C MET A 1 43.14 25.80 44.29
N ASP A 2 43.06 24.89 45.25
CA ASP A 2 42.65 23.52 45.00
C ASP A 2 41.15 23.53 44.70
N SER A 3 40.77 22.90 43.58
CA SER A 3 39.37 22.80 43.19
C SER A 3 38.67 21.96 44.25
N PRO A 4 37.58 22.44 44.89
CA PRO A 4 36.85 21.70 45.91
C PRO A 4 36.15 20.43 45.39
N TRP A 5 36.41 20.03 44.15
CA TRP A 5 35.89 18.85 43.48
C TRP A 5 36.96 17.76 43.25
N ASP A 6 38.23 18.00 43.56
CA ASP A 6 39.35 17.15 43.11
C ASP A 6 39.93 16.17 44.15
N GLU A 7 39.40 16.09 45.38
CA GLU A 7 40.04 15.28 46.45
C GLU A 7 39.11 14.25 47.11
N ASP A 8 38.46 13.41 46.32
CA ASP A 8 37.92 12.15 46.84
C ASP A 8 38.24 10.99 45.86
N PRO A 9 39.15 10.05 46.20
CA PRO A 9 39.55 8.95 45.32
C PRO A 9 38.34 8.09 44.90
N ASN A 10 37.31 8.02 45.74
CA ASN A 10 36.05 7.35 45.45
C ASN A 10 35.24 8.04 44.35
N ASN A 11 35.35 9.37 44.21
CA ASN A 11 34.63 10.13 43.19
C ASN A 11 35.19 9.84 41.80
N ASN A 12 36.52 9.70 41.65
CA ASN A 12 37.12 9.33 40.36
C ASN A 12 36.70 7.92 39.90
N VAL A 13 36.64 6.94 40.81
CA VAL A 13 36.19 5.57 40.48
C VAL A 13 34.71 5.53 40.11
N LEU A 14 33.86 6.29 40.82
CA LEU A 14 32.44 6.41 40.51
C LEU A 14 32.25 7.09 39.14
N ARG A 15 32.99 8.16 38.89
CA ARG A 15 32.98 8.92 37.64
C ARG A 15 33.39 8.03 36.46
N ASP A 16 34.46 7.25 36.60
CA ASP A 16 34.93 6.35 35.55
C ASP A 16 33.95 5.20 35.27
N ALA A 17 33.27 4.69 36.31
CA ALA A 17 32.21 3.69 36.15
C ALA A 17 30.97 4.27 35.44
N GLU A 18 30.57 5.50 35.79
CA GLU A 18 29.49 6.23 35.12
C GLU A 18 29.85 6.54 33.66
N TRP A 19 31.07 7.00 33.38
CA TRP A 19 31.55 7.22 32.01
C TRP A 19 31.58 5.94 31.19
N SER A 20 32.02 4.82 31.77
CA SER A 20 32.03 3.51 31.09
C SER A 20 30.61 3.05 30.76
N LYS A 21 29.68 3.19 31.71
CA LYS A 21 28.27 2.88 31.50
C LYS A 21 27.67 3.74 30.40
N ILE A 22 27.83 5.06 30.48
CA ILE A 22 27.36 6.03 29.47
C ILE A 22 27.94 5.67 28.10
N SER A 23 29.23 5.38 28.01
CA SER A 23 29.89 4.97 26.75
C SER A 23 29.30 3.67 26.18
N SER A 24 29.02 2.69 27.04
CA SER A 24 28.42 1.42 26.61
C SER A 24 26.99 1.61 26.12
N ASP A 25 26.20 2.46 26.79
CA ASP A 25 24.84 2.77 26.42
C ASP A 25 24.79 3.53 25.10
N PHE A 26 25.67 4.53 24.90
CA PHE A 26 25.80 5.24 23.62
C PHE A 26 26.23 4.32 22.47
N THR A 27 27.16 3.39 22.72
CA THR A 27 27.61 2.43 21.70
C THR A 27 26.50 1.47 21.32
N ASN A 28 25.78 0.92 22.30
CA ASN A 28 24.67 0.00 22.06
C ASN A 28 23.49 0.70 21.39
N ALA A 29 23.17 1.93 21.81
CA ALA A 29 22.13 2.75 21.19
C ALA A 29 22.51 3.08 19.74
N GLY A 30 23.73 3.58 19.50
CA GLY A 30 24.20 3.92 18.15
C GLY A 30 24.29 2.71 17.22
N TYR A 31 24.65 1.53 17.73
CA TYR A 31 24.63 0.28 16.96
C TYR A 31 23.20 -0.13 16.58
N ARG A 32 22.26 -0.07 17.52
CA ARG A 32 20.84 -0.36 17.23
C ARG A 32 20.26 0.64 16.24
N GLU A 33 20.52 1.93 16.45
CA GLU A 33 20.07 3.00 15.57
C GLU A 33 20.65 2.84 14.17
N GLY A 34 21.95 2.51 14.05
CA GLY A 34 22.60 2.24 12.77
C GLY A 34 21.99 1.04 12.03
N ILE A 35 21.65 -0.04 12.74
CA ILE A 35 20.93 -1.18 12.14
C ILE A 35 19.53 -0.76 11.67
N THR A 36 18.79 -0.05 12.50
CA THR A 36 17.43 0.39 12.15
C THR A 36 17.46 1.33 10.95
N ALA A 37 18.33 2.34 10.97
CA ALA A 37 18.50 3.30 9.88
C ALA A 37 18.96 2.62 8.58
N GLY A 38 19.85 1.62 8.66
CA GLY A 38 20.27 0.84 7.50
C GLY A 38 19.14 0.00 6.89
N LYS A 39 18.31 -0.63 7.74
CA LYS A 39 17.13 -1.38 7.30
C LYS A 39 16.08 -0.46 6.68
N GLU A 40 15.81 0.67 7.31
CA GLU A 40 14.85 1.65 6.82
C GLU A 40 15.29 2.27 5.50
N GLY A 41 16.57 2.64 5.37
CA GLY A 41 17.12 3.20 4.13
C GLY A 41 17.05 2.23 2.95
N ALA A 42 17.42 0.96 3.16
CA ALA A 42 17.31 -0.07 2.12
C ALA A 42 15.85 -0.37 1.74
N LEU A 43 14.94 -0.36 2.71
CA LEU A 43 13.50 -0.58 2.49
C LEU A 43 12.85 0.58 1.72
N GLN A 44 13.23 1.82 2.04
CA GLN A 44 12.64 3.01 1.46
C GLN A 44 12.99 3.17 -0.03
N GLU A 45 14.22 2.87 -0.43
CA GLU A 45 14.63 2.89 -1.84
C GLU A 45 13.79 1.91 -2.69
N GLY A 46 13.57 0.70 -2.17
CA GLY A 46 12.71 -0.29 -2.83
C GLY A 46 11.25 0.15 -2.92
N PHE A 47 10.72 0.77 -1.86
CA PHE A 47 9.38 1.34 -1.86
C PHE A 47 9.24 2.48 -2.87
N ASP A 48 10.18 3.43 -2.89
CA ASP A 48 10.13 4.59 -3.78
C ASP A 48 10.17 4.16 -5.25
N ALA A 49 11.00 3.16 -5.59
CA ALA A 49 11.05 2.57 -6.91
C ALA A 49 9.71 1.89 -7.28
N GLY A 50 9.19 1.01 -6.42
CA GLY A 50 7.91 0.34 -6.66
C GLY A 50 6.72 1.31 -6.76
N PHE A 51 6.73 2.37 -5.94
CA PHE A 51 5.73 3.44 -6.00
C PHE A 51 5.80 4.21 -7.31
N ALA A 52 7.00 4.61 -7.76
CA ALA A 52 7.17 5.37 -8.99
C ALA A 52 6.89 4.54 -10.26
N GLU A 53 7.35 3.29 -10.30
CA GLU A 53 7.28 2.44 -11.49
C GLU A 53 5.94 1.73 -11.66
N VAL A 54 5.32 1.30 -10.57
CA VAL A 54 4.10 0.47 -10.60
C VAL A 54 2.93 1.19 -9.94
N GLY A 55 3.14 1.72 -8.73
CA GLY A 55 2.09 2.34 -7.93
C GLY A 55 1.41 3.53 -8.62
N VAL A 56 2.21 4.51 -9.04
CA VAL A 56 1.74 5.75 -9.64
C VAL A 56 1.06 5.52 -11.00
N PRO A 57 1.65 4.80 -11.98
CA PRO A 57 1.00 4.59 -13.27
C PRO A 57 -0.32 3.84 -13.12
N LEU A 58 -0.33 2.75 -12.35
CA LEU A 58 -1.50 1.90 -12.19
C LEU A 58 -2.61 2.60 -11.39
N GLY A 59 -2.24 3.29 -10.30
CA GLY A 59 -3.18 4.09 -9.51
C GLY A 59 -3.79 5.22 -10.31
N ARG A 60 -3.01 5.90 -11.16
CA ARG A 60 -3.50 6.96 -12.04
C ARG A 60 -4.47 6.43 -13.09
N GLU A 61 -4.14 5.32 -13.76
CA GLU A 61 -5.01 4.70 -14.75
C GLU A 61 -6.37 4.29 -14.15
N MET A 62 -6.35 3.65 -12.98
CA MET A 62 -7.57 3.27 -12.26
C MET A 62 -8.36 4.49 -11.78
N GLY A 63 -7.68 5.52 -11.28
CA GLY A 63 -8.31 6.77 -10.86
C GLY A 63 -9.03 7.47 -12.01
N VAL A 64 -8.40 7.52 -13.19
CA VAL A 64 -9.02 8.08 -14.40
C VAL A 64 -10.25 7.26 -14.81
N ALA A 65 -10.13 5.92 -14.86
CA ALA A 65 -11.26 5.05 -15.23
C ALA A 65 -12.47 5.23 -14.31
N ARG A 66 -12.25 5.26 -12.98
CA ARG A 66 -13.29 5.51 -11.98
C ARG A 66 -13.91 6.91 -12.11
N GLY A 67 -13.07 7.91 -12.38
CA GLY A 67 -13.50 9.29 -12.59
C GLY A 67 -14.41 9.45 -13.80
N VAL A 68 -14.00 8.88 -14.95
CA VAL A 68 -14.79 8.89 -16.18
C VAL A 68 -16.13 8.17 -15.98
N ALA A 69 -16.12 6.96 -15.41
CA ALA A 69 -17.35 6.21 -15.13
C ALA A 69 -18.30 6.98 -14.20
N SER A 70 -17.77 7.65 -13.17
CA SER A 70 -18.54 8.49 -12.25
C SER A 70 -19.15 9.70 -12.94
N ALA A 71 -18.40 10.38 -13.83
CA ALA A 71 -18.89 11.51 -14.59
C ALA A 71 -20.00 11.10 -15.58
N VAL A 72 -19.81 9.98 -16.29
CA VAL A 72 -20.81 9.37 -17.18
C VAL A 72 -22.10 9.09 -16.41
N LEU A 73 -22.02 8.44 -15.26
CA LEU A 73 -23.17 8.15 -14.41
C LEU A 73 -23.88 9.43 -13.93
N ALA A 74 -23.13 10.45 -13.52
CA ALA A 74 -23.69 11.73 -13.08
C ALA A 74 -24.47 12.44 -14.20
N ILE A 75 -23.92 12.46 -15.43
CA ILE A 75 -24.59 13.04 -16.60
C ILE A 75 -25.87 12.28 -16.94
N LEU A 76 -25.80 10.94 -16.97
CA LEU A 76 -26.96 10.08 -17.28
C LEU A 76 -28.08 10.26 -16.25
N SER A 77 -27.74 10.29 -14.95
CA SER A 77 -28.71 10.51 -13.86
C SER A 77 -29.44 11.85 -13.96
N THR A 78 -28.77 12.89 -14.48
CA THR A 78 -29.35 14.23 -14.63
C THR A 78 -30.24 14.34 -15.87
N ARG A 79 -29.92 13.62 -16.96
CA ARG A 79 -30.61 13.74 -18.26
C ARG A 79 -31.97 13.03 -18.34
N ARG A 80 -32.43 12.32 -17.29
CA ARG A 80 -33.70 11.54 -17.25
C ARG A 80 -33.94 10.63 -18.47
N LYS A 81 -32.88 10.23 -19.19
CA LYS A 81 -32.95 9.37 -20.37
C LYS A 81 -32.13 8.10 -20.12
N GLY A 82 -32.82 6.98 -20.00
CA GLY A 82 -32.25 5.65 -20.18
C GLY A 82 -32.03 4.87 -18.89
N THR A 83 -33.03 4.09 -18.49
CA THR A 83 -32.91 3.11 -17.40
C THR A 83 -31.78 2.11 -17.63
N GLY A 84 -31.50 1.73 -18.88
CA GLY A 84 -30.45 0.75 -19.21
C GLY A 84 -29.02 1.30 -19.19
N LEU A 85 -28.77 2.51 -19.72
CA LEU A 85 -27.41 3.07 -19.76
C LEU A 85 -26.94 3.54 -18.38
N GLU A 86 -27.86 4.06 -17.56
CA GLU A 86 -27.55 4.43 -16.18
C GLU A 86 -27.21 3.18 -15.35
N GLU A 87 -27.98 2.10 -15.51
CA GLU A 87 -27.74 0.84 -14.81
C GLU A 87 -26.41 0.20 -15.22
N GLU A 88 -26.08 0.23 -16.52
CA GLU A 88 -24.77 -0.24 -17.00
C GLU A 88 -23.61 0.62 -16.46
N ALA A 89 -23.74 1.95 -16.46
CA ALA A 89 -22.72 2.83 -15.89
C ALA A 89 -22.53 2.61 -14.38
N ARG A 90 -23.61 2.32 -13.65
CA ARG A 90 -23.59 1.99 -12.22
C ARG A 90 -22.92 0.64 -11.95
N GLU A 91 -23.21 -0.37 -12.78
CA GLU A 91 -22.58 -1.69 -12.69
C GLU A 91 -21.06 -1.58 -12.94
N ILE A 92 -20.65 -0.89 -14.00
CA ILE A 92 -19.24 -0.71 -14.34
C ILE A 92 -18.51 0.04 -13.23
N LEU A 93 -19.11 1.09 -12.67
CA LEU A 93 -18.52 1.81 -11.55
C LEU A 93 -18.39 0.92 -10.30
N GLY A 94 -19.38 0.08 -10.02
CA GLY A 94 -19.32 -0.92 -8.95
C GLY A 94 -18.15 -1.89 -9.13
N GLN A 95 -18.02 -2.46 -10.33
CA GLN A 95 -16.93 -3.39 -10.68
C GLN A 95 -15.56 -2.70 -10.62
N LEU A 96 -15.44 -1.46 -11.09
CA LEU A 96 -14.20 -0.69 -10.99
C LEU A 96 -13.80 -0.34 -9.55
N ASN A 97 -14.77 -0.17 -8.65
CA ASN A 97 -14.52 0.11 -7.23
C ASN A 97 -14.09 -1.14 -6.46
N GLU A 98 -14.52 -2.32 -6.90
CA GLU A 98 -14.14 -3.60 -6.28
C GLU A 98 -12.70 -4.02 -6.61
N VAL A 99 -12.16 -3.58 -7.75
CA VAL A 99 -10.76 -3.85 -8.14
C VAL A 99 -9.79 -3.27 -7.11
N ARG A 100 -9.01 -4.14 -6.47
CA ARG A 100 -7.94 -3.75 -5.53
C ARG A 100 -6.60 -3.64 -6.24
N PHE A 101 -5.68 -2.88 -5.66
CA PHE A 101 -4.32 -2.76 -6.18
C PHE A 101 -3.60 -4.12 -6.25
N SER A 102 -3.80 -4.99 -5.26
CA SER A 102 -3.26 -6.36 -5.20
C SER A 102 -3.71 -7.24 -6.37
N ASP A 103 -4.85 -6.94 -6.99
CA ASP A 103 -5.43 -7.75 -8.07
C ASP A 103 -4.83 -7.39 -9.44
N ILE A 104 -4.32 -6.17 -9.57
CA ILE A 104 -3.83 -5.59 -10.83
C ILE A 104 -2.31 -5.36 -10.83
N ALA A 105 -1.69 -5.30 -9.66
CA ALA A 105 -0.25 -5.12 -9.56
C ALA A 105 0.48 -6.36 -10.11
N PRO A 106 1.52 -6.19 -10.94
CA PRO A 106 2.37 -7.29 -11.37
C PRO A 106 2.97 -7.99 -10.14
N ARG A 107 3.05 -9.33 -10.21
CA ARG A 107 3.64 -10.13 -9.13
C ARG A 107 5.09 -9.74 -8.93
N ASP A 108 5.41 -9.25 -7.73
CA ASP A 108 6.76 -8.90 -7.35
C ASP A 108 7.53 -10.18 -6.95
N VAL A 109 8.25 -10.74 -7.93
CA VAL A 109 9.02 -11.98 -7.76
C VAL A 109 10.15 -11.81 -6.74
N GLN A 110 10.74 -10.61 -6.63
CA GLN A 110 11.82 -10.33 -5.68
C GLN A 110 11.28 -10.25 -4.25
N ALA A 111 10.12 -9.61 -4.05
CA ALA A 111 9.44 -9.61 -2.76
C ALA A 111 8.96 -11.02 -2.36
N GLU A 112 8.48 -11.85 -3.30
CA GLU A 112 8.11 -13.24 -3.04
C GLU A 112 9.31 -14.11 -2.63
N GLU A 113 10.47 -13.92 -3.26
CA GLU A 113 11.70 -14.66 -2.94
C GLU A 113 12.26 -14.28 -1.56
N HIS A 114 12.32 -12.99 -1.24
CA HIS A 114 12.73 -12.51 0.09
C HIS A 114 11.76 -12.97 1.20
N ALA A 115 10.45 -12.95 0.93
CA ALA A 115 9.45 -13.47 1.86
C ALA A 115 9.55 -15.00 2.03
N ARG A 116 9.94 -15.75 0.98
CA ARG A 116 10.24 -17.20 1.08
C ARG A 116 11.41 -17.51 1.99
N GLU A 117 12.40 -16.62 2.06
CA GLU A 117 13.53 -16.74 2.99
C GLU A 117 13.12 -16.45 4.45
N HIS A 118 12.08 -15.64 4.65
CA HIS A 118 11.46 -15.33 5.95
C HIS A 118 10.12 -16.05 6.15
N VAL A 119 10.17 -17.37 6.34
CA VAL A 119 9.04 -18.33 6.39
C VAL A 119 7.86 -17.94 7.31
N GLU A 120 8.08 -17.14 8.35
CA GLU A 120 7.06 -16.73 9.32
C GLU A 120 6.10 -15.66 8.77
N GLU A 121 6.60 -14.72 7.96
CA GLU A 121 5.82 -13.58 7.44
C GLU A 121 4.83 -13.99 6.33
N LEU A 122 5.16 -15.04 5.56
CA LEU A 122 4.29 -15.59 4.51
C LEU A 122 3.02 -16.25 5.05
N ALA A 123 3.12 -16.90 6.21
CA ALA A 123 1.98 -17.55 6.85
C ALA A 123 0.96 -16.52 7.34
N GLU A 124 1.46 -15.41 7.90
CA GLU A 124 0.63 -14.30 8.40
C GLU A 124 -0.05 -13.55 7.24
N LYS A 125 0.69 -13.18 6.18
CA LYS A 125 0.12 -12.47 5.02
C LYS A 125 -0.99 -13.27 4.32
N ARG A 126 -0.78 -14.57 4.08
CA ARG A 126 -1.82 -15.43 3.48
C ARG A 126 -3.06 -15.56 4.37
N SER A 127 -2.85 -15.72 5.68
CA SER A 127 -3.97 -15.80 6.62
C SER A 127 -4.81 -14.52 6.67
N MET A 128 -4.16 -13.36 6.50
CA MET A 128 -4.82 -12.05 6.49
C MET A 128 -5.62 -11.85 5.20
N GLU A 129 -5.05 -12.20 4.04
CA GLU A 129 -5.77 -12.17 2.76
C GLU A 129 -7.00 -13.08 2.76
N ASP A 130 -6.87 -14.30 3.29
CA ASP A 130 -7.99 -15.25 3.39
C ASP A 130 -9.09 -14.74 4.34
N LEU A 131 -8.71 -14.08 5.45
CA LEU A 131 -9.66 -13.46 6.39
C LEU A 131 -10.41 -12.29 5.75
N GLU A 132 -9.72 -11.45 4.98
CA GLU A 132 -10.34 -10.35 4.24
C GLU A 132 -11.32 -10.85 3.19
N ASP A 133 -11.00 -11.93 2.49
CA ASP A 133 -11.89 -12.56 1.51
C ASP A 133 -13.14 -13.14 2.18
N MET A 134 -13.00 -13.75 3.37
CA MET A 134 -14.15 -14.22 4.15
C MET A 134 -15.04 -13.07 4.66
N LEU A 135 -14.44 -11.96 5.08
CA LEU A 135 -15.18 -10.75 5.50
C LEU A 135 -15.87 -10.07 4.31
N GLY A 136 -15.22 -10.01 3.14
CA GLY A 136 -15.81 -9.49 1.91
C GLY A 136 -17.03 -10.30 1.46
N ALA A 137 -16.94 -11.63 1.56
CA ALA A 137 -18.07 -12.53 1.25
C ALA A 137 -19.25 -12.38 2.22
N LEU A 138 -19.00 -11.98 3.47
CA LEU A 138 -20.06 -11.71 4.46
C LEU A 138 -20.72 -10.32 4.25
N GLY A 139 -19.98 -9.39 3.64
CA GLY A 139 -20.41 -8.00 3.36
C GLY A 139 -21.30 -7.82 2.12
N GLY A 140 -21.65 -8.91 1.42
CA GLY A 140 -22.56 -8.87 0.28
C GLY A 140 -21.88 -8.79 -1.10
N ALA A 141 -20.56 -8.89 -1.17
CA ALA A 141 -19.86 -9.17 -2.42
C ALA A 141 -19.96 -10.69 -2.68
N GLY A 142 -20.75 -11.09 -3.68
CA GLY A 142 -20.82 -12.50 -4.10
C GLY A 142 -19.44 -13.02 -4.51
N ARG A 143 -19.28 -14.36 -4.59
CA ARG A 143 -18.09 -15.01 -5.15
C ARG A 143 -17.89 -14.65 -6.64
N GLY A 144 -17.52 -13.41 -6.93
CA GLY A 144 -16.97 -13.01 -8.21
C GLY A 144 -15.55 -13.55 -8.33
N SER A 145 -15.18 -14.03 -9.52
CA SER A 145 -13.77 -14.28 -9.82
C SER A 145 -12.99 -12.99 -9.54
N ARG A 146 -11.87 -13.09 -8.82
CA ARG A 146 -11.01 -11.93 -8.52
C ARG A 146 -10.80 -11.09 -9.80
N PRO A 147 -10.99 -9.77 -9.75
CA PRO A 147 -10.85 -8.92 -10.92
C PRO A 147 -9.43 -9.08 -11.49
N THR A 148 -9.31 -9.43 -12.77
CA THR A 148 -7.98 -9.53 -13.41
C THR A 148 -7.68 -8.27 -14.21
N LEU A 149 -6.41 -8.05 -14.57
CA LEU A 149 -6.02 -6.98 -15.49
C LEU A 149 -6.84 -6.97 -16.78
N ASP A 150 -7.18 -8.15 -17.31
CA ASP A 150 -8.00 -8.25 -18.52
C ASP A 150 -9.47 -7.87 -18.26
N SER A 151 -10.00 -8.19 -17.07
CA SER A 151 -11.31 -7.71 -16.64
C SER A 151 -11.35 -6.18 -16.59
N VAL A 152 -10.30 -5.54 -16.07
CA VAL A 152 -10.19 -4.07 -16.02
C VAL A 152 -10.14 -3.47 -17.42
N ARG A 153 -9.38 -4.06 -18.34
CA ARG A 153 -9.34 -3.61 -19.74
C ARG A 153 -10.70 -3.69 -20.42
N VAL A 154 -11.45 -4.76 -20.17
CA VAL A 154 -12.82 -4.90 -20.69
C VAL A 154 -13.72 -3.80 -20.12
N LEU A 155 -13.61 -3.48 -18.82
CA LEU A 155 -14.38 -2.39 -18.21
C LEU A 155 -14.03 -1.03 -18.81
N GLN A 156 -12.75 -0.75 -19.06
CA GLN A 156 -12.31 0.49 -19.72
C GLN A 156 -12.86 0.61 -21.15
N GLN A 157 -12.90 -0.49 -21.91
CA GLN A 157 -13.49 -0.50 -23.24
C GLN A 157 -15.01 -0.24 -23.19
N ARG A 158 -15.71 -0.83 -22.21
CA ARG A 158 -17.14 -0.58 -21.98
C ARG A 158 -17.41 0.88 -21.60
N THR A 159 -16.58 1.48 -20.74
CA THR A 159 -16.72 2.91 -20.41
C THR A 159 -16.52 3.80 -21.63
N ALA A 160 -15.54 3.49 -22.49
CA ALA A 160 -15.30 4.26 -23.72
C ALA A 160 -16.47 4.12 -24.71
N ALA A 161 -17.07 2.94 -24.82
CA ALA A 161 -18.26 2.74 -25.64
C ALA A 161 -19.46 3.57 -25.13
N LEU A 162 -19.65 3.65 -23.81
CA LEU A 162 -20.68 4.50 -23.20
C LEU A 162 -20.44 5.99 -23.44
N GLU A 163 -19.18 6.44 -23.40
CA GLU A 163 -18.83 7.82 -23.73
C GLU A 163 -19.19 8.18 -25.18
N VAL A 164 -18.87 7.29 -26.13
CA VAL A 164 -19.24 7.47 -27.54
C VAL A 164 -20.76 7.48 -27.72
N ALA A 165 -21.48 6.59 -27.03
CA ALA A 165 -22.94 6.55 -27.06
C ALA A 165 -23.58 7.82 -26.46
N LEU A 166 -22.96 8.42 -25.44
CA LEU A 166 -23.37 9.69 -24.84
C LEU A 166 -23.18 10.88 -25.78
N ASN A 167 -22.09 10.89 -26.56
CA ASN A 167 -21.77 11.99 -27.47
C ASN A 167 -22.56 11.96 -28.78
N ASN A 168 -23.03 10.78 -29.21
CA ASN A 168 -23.80 10.59 -30.44
C ASN A 168 -25.32 10.82 -30.29
N ASN A 169 -25.79 11.26 -29.11
CA ASN A 169 -27.21 11.36 -28.74
C ASN A 169 -27.53 12.73 -28.14
#